data_AF-A0A6I6F3T8-F1
#
_entry.id   AF-A0A6I6F3T8-F1
#
_cell.length_a   1.000
_cell.length_b   1.000
_cell.length_c   1.000
_cell.angle_alpha   90.00
_cell.angle_beta   90.00
_cell.angle_gamma   90.00
#
_symmetry.space_group_name_H-M   'P 1'
#
loop_
_entity.id
_entity.type
_entity.pdbx_description
1 polymer ?
#
loop_
_entity_poly.entity_id
_entity_poly.type
_entity_poly.pdbx_seq_one_letter_code
_entity_poly.pdbx_strand_id
1 'polypeptide(L)'
;MINKRKSTWLILAFILILSLGGCGTKTKHENSSFEPINKLISILYFNKGTYEDYKALFTNSSLAFSENQFNEFRKKPDKSSFKYGANSSDEIMSHMKAVPNDANFATVYYVEDVDKSDESKAPLQWKVENRDGKWLLKND
;
A
#
# COMPACT_ATOMS: atom_id res chain seq x y z
N MET A 1 66.38 -32.74 0.73
CA MET A 1 65.81 -33.58 -0.34
C MET A 1 64.29 -33.50 -0.25
N ILE A 2 63.65 -32.59 -0.97
CA ILE A 2 62.99 -32.79 -2.28
C ILE A 2 61.97 -33.94 -2.30
N ASN A 3 60.71 -33.57 -2.10
CA ASN A 3 59.50 -33.86 -2.89
C ASN A 3 59.39 -35.20 -3.65
N LYS A 4 58.21 -35.83 -3.54
CA LYS A 4 57.18 -35.86 -4.62
C LYS A 4 55.87 -36.59 -4.24
N ARG A 5 54.76 -35.81 -4.29
CA ARG A 5 53.45 -36.00 -4.98
C ARG A 5 52.60 -37.26 -4.65
N LYS A 6 51.26 -37.29 -4.59
CA LYS A 6 50.11 -36.63 -5.29
C LYS A 6 48.90 -36.68 -4.29
N SER A 7 47.78 -35.96 -4.34
CA SER A 7 46.92 -35.54 -5.44
C SER A 7 45.87 -34.52 -4.93
N THR A 8 45.73 -33.43 -5.68
CA THR A 8 44.56 -32.54 -5.91
C THR A 8 43.20 -32.99 -5.38
N TRP A 9 42.51 -32.12 -4.63
CA TRP A 9 41.07 -31.80 -4.78
C TRP A 9 40.82 -30.33 -4.38
N LEU A 10 40.22 -29.59 -5.32
CA LEU A 10 39.68 -28.22 -5.18
C LEU A 10 38.43 -28.23 -4.29
N ILE A 11 38.14 -27.11 -3.62
CA ILE A 11 36.83 -26.42 -3.68
C ILE A 11 37.02 -24.97 -3.18
N LEU A 12 36.70 -24.02 -4.06
CA LEU A 12 36.43 -22.62 -3.76
C LEU A 12 35.11 -22.50 -3.00
N ALA A 13 35.05 -21.63 -1.99
CA ALA A 13 33.78 -20.99 -1.62
C ALA A 13 34.05 -19.55 -1.15
N PHE A 14 33.73 -18.63 -2.06
CA PHE A 14 33.65 -17.19 -1.90
C PHE A 14 32.31 -16.90 -1.23
N ILE A 15 32.27 -16.25 -0.06
CA ILE A 15 31.03 -15.64 0.47
C ILE A 15 31.30 -14.17 0.74
N LEU A 16 30.78 -13.38 -0.19
CA LEU A 16 30.62 -11.94 -0.16
C LEU A 16 29.23 -11.64 0.41
N ILE A 17 29.11 -10.86 1.48
CA ILE A 17 27.84 -10.15 1.76
C ILE A 17 28.15 -8.68 2.03
N LEU A 18 27.95 -7.90 0.97
CA LEU A 18 27.61 -6.49 0.98
C LEU A 18 26.11 -6.35 1.30
N SER A 19 25.77 -5.51 2.26
CA SER A 19 24.53 -4.72 2.28
C SER A 19 24.73 -3.55 3.24
N LEU A 20 25.22 -2.39 2.81
CA LEU A 20 24.48 -1.28 2.18
C LEU A 20 23.15 -0.95 2.89
N GLY A 21 23.13 0.24 3.50
CA GLY A 21 22.06 1.21 3.20
C GLY A 21 20.88 1.27 4.17
N GLY A 22 20.90 2.30 5.02
CA GLY A 22 19.73 3.13 5.33
C GLY A 22 18.48 2.44 5.86
N CYS A 23 18.40 2.24 7.18
CA CYS A 23 17.12 2.03 7.86
C CYS A 23 16.43 3.39 8.03
N GLY A 24 15.95 3.96 6.93
CA GLY A 24 14.88 4.95 6.97
C GLY A 24 13.59 4.20 7.31
N THR A 25 12.86 4.68 8.30
CA THR A 25 11.57 4.12 8.74
C THR A 25 10.56 4.18 7.58
N LYS A 26 10.54 3.14 6.75
CA LYS A 26 9.47 2.89 5.78
C LYS A 26 8.18 2.82 6.57
N THR A 27 7.22 3.66 6.21
CA THR A 27 5.90 3.67 6.84
C THR A 27 5.29 2.26 6.76
N LYS A 28 4.51 1.87 7.79
CA LYS A 28 3.96 0.51 8.02
C LYS A 28 3.13 -0.08 6.85
N HIS A 29 2.98 0.65 5.74
CA HIS A 29 2.05 0.36 4.65
C HIS A 29 2.70 0.30 3.24
N GLU A 30 4.00 0.56 3.08
CA GLU A 30 4.65 0.45 1.75
C GLU A 30 4.53 -0.98 1.18
N ASN A 31 4.14 -1.11 -0.10
CA ASN A 31 3.91 -2.36 -0.81
C ASN A 31 2.81 -3.27 -0.22
N SER A 32 1.87 -2.69 0.53
CA SER A 32 0.70 -3.41 1.05
C SER A 32 -0.59 -3.04 0.30
N SER A 33 -1.62 -3.87 0.45
CA SER A 33 -2.98 -3.57 -0.04
C SER A 33 -3.55 -2.25 0.51
N PHE A 34 -2.98 -1.73 1.61
CA PHE A 34 -3.37 -0.46 2.22
C PHE A 34 -2.75 0.76 1.53
N GLU A 35 -1.63 0.60 0.82
CA GLU A 35 -0.88 1.72 0.23
C GLU A 35 -1.73 2.62 -0.68
N PRO A 36 -2.46 2.10 -1.69
CA PRO A 36 -3.22 2.97 -2.58
C PRO A 36 -4.37 3.68 -1.86
N ILE A 37 -4.91 3.09 -0.78
CA ILE A 37 -5.99 3.69 0.02
C ILE A 37 -5.44 4.82 0.89
N ASN A 38 -4.28 4.62 1.53
CA ASN A 38 -3.62 5.68 2.29
C ASN A 38 -3.31 6.90 1.41
N LYS A 39 -2.80 6.65 0.19
CA LYS A 39 -2.55 7.71 -0.79
C LYS A 39 -3.85 8.39 -1.22
N LEU A 40 -4.90 7.63 -1.53
CA LEU A 40 -6.22 8.18 -1.87
C LEU A 40 -6.73 9.14 -0.80
N ILE A 41 -6.73 8.68 0.46
CA ILE A 41 -7.22 9.46 1.61
C ILE A 41 -6.37 10.72 1.80
N SER A 42 -5.04 10.56 1.76
CA SER A 42 -4.07 11.65 1.92
C SER A 42 -4.27 12.73 0.84
N ILE A 43 -4.46 12.33 -0.41
CA ILE A 43 -4.65 13.27 -1.52
C ILE A 43 -6.01 13.97 -1.42
N LEU A 44 -7.09 13.21 -1.28
CA LEU A 44 -8.45 13.75 -1.36
C LEU A 44 -8.87 14.55 -0.12
N TYR A 45 -8.48 14.11 1.07
CA TYR A 45 -8.99 14.68 2.33
C TYR A 45 -7.98 15.52 3.10
N PHE A 46 -6.69 15.38 2.81
CA PHE A 46 -5.59 16.07 3.49
C PHE A 46 -4.66 16.84 2.55
N ASN A 47 -5.05 16.99 1.29
CA ASN A 47 -4.34 17.78 0.28
C ASN A 47 -2.87 17.39 0.04
N LYS A 48 -2.51 16.12 0.26
CA LYS A 48 -1.14 15.61 0.08
C LYS A 48 -0.95 14.93 -1.28
N GLY A 49 -0.89 15.72 -2.35
CA GLY A 49 -0.55 15.24 -3.71
C GLY A 49 -1.31 15.95 -4.84
N THR A 50 -1.09 15.49 -6.07
CA THR A 50 -1.62 16.06 -7.31
C THR A 50 -2.76 15.21 -7.90
N TYR A 51 -3.40 15.74 -8.96
CA TYR A 51 -4.38 14.98 -9.73
C TYR A 51 -3.77 13.77 -10.46
N GLU A 52 -2.52 13.90 -10.94
CA GLU A 52 -1.80 12.78 -11.57
C GLU A 52 -1.49 11.68 -10.56
N ASP A 53 -1.08 12.05 -9.34
CA ASP A 53 -0.88 11.09 -8.25
C ASP A 53 -2.17 10.32 -7.94
N TYR A 54 -3.31 11.02 -7.94
CA TYR A 54 -4.63 10.43 -7.70
C TYR A 54 -5.04 9.44 -8.79
N LYS A 55 -4.96 9.83 -10.07
CA LYS A 55 -5.31 8.94 -11.20
C LYS A 55 -4.46 7.68 -11.23
N ALA A 56 -3.18 7.79 -10.87
CA ALA A 56 -2.23 6.68 -10.87
C ALA A 56 -2.51 5.62 -9.80
N LEU A 57 -3.48 5.86 -8.89
CA LEU A 57 -3.92 4.88 -7.90
C LEU A 57 -4.87 3.83 -8.46
N PHE A 58 -5.49 4.07 -9.61
CA PHE A 58 -6.60 3.25 -10.12
C PHE A 58 -6.13 2.20 -11.14
N THR A 59 -6.81 1.05 -11.15
CA THR A 59 -6.65 0.02 -12.17
C THR A 59 -7.04 0.51 -13.57
N ASN A 60 -7.98 1.44 -13.65
CA ASN A 60 -8.37 2.14 -14.85
C ASN A 60 -8.45 3.65 -14.57
N SER A 61 -7.42 4.40 -14.94
CA SER A 61 -7.36 5.85 -14.72
C SER A 61 -8.41 6.64 -15.49
N SER A 62 -8.99 6.07 -16.55
CA SER A 62 -10.05 6.75 -17.34
C SER A 62 -11.40 6.81 -16.62
N LEU A 63 -11.59 5.97 -15.60
CA LEU A 63 -12.80 5.95 -14.77
C LEU A 63 -12.62 6.73 -13.45
N ALA A 64 -11.45 7.31 -13.22
CA ALA A 64 -11.23 8.21 -12.10
C ALA A 64 -12.01 9.53 -12.32
N PHE A 65 -12.20 10.31 -11.25
CA PHE A 65 -12.76 11.65 -11.39
C PHE A 65 -11.99 12.48 -12.42
N SER A 66 -12.68 13.35 -13.14
CA SER A 66 -12.02 14.40 -13.92
C SER A 66 -11.24 15.36 -13.00
N GLU A 67 -10.29 16.10 -13.55
CA GLU A 67 -9.49 17.07 -12.78
C GLU A 67 -10.38 18.13 -12.11
N ASN A 68 -11.44 18.56 -12.80
CA ASN A 68 -12.40 19.51 -12.24
C ASN A 68 -13.14 18.91 -11.03
N GLN A 69 -13.65 17.68 -11.15
CA GLN A 69 -14.30 16.98 -10.03
C GLN A 69 -13.35 16.76 -8.85
N PHE A 70 -12.10 16.39 -9.14
CA PHE A 70 -11.05 16.25 -8.14
C PHE A 70 -10.79 17.56 -7.39
N ASN A 71 -10.65 18.67 -8.11
CA ASN A 71 -10.41 19.99 -7.53
C ASN A 71 -11.61 20.48 -6.71
N GLU A 72 -12.85 20.30 -7.21
CA GLU A 72 -14.06 20.65 -6.45
C GLU A 72 -14.18 19.86 -5.15
N PHE A 73 -13.92 18.55 -5.19
CA PHE A 73 -13.93 17.72 -3.98
C PHE A 73 -12.99 18.25 -2.90
N ARG A 74 -11.75 18.58 -3.30
CA ARG A 74 -10.68 19.00 -2.39
C ARG A 74 -10.87 20.40 -1.80
N LYS A 75 -11.75 21.24 -2.35
CA LYS A 75 -12.07 22.56 -1.76
C LYS A 75 -12.76 22.43 -0.41
N LYS A 76 -13.60 21.41 -0.24
CA LYS A 76 -14.38 21.17 0.99
C LYS A 76 -14.52 19.66 1.24
N PRO A 77 -13.42 18.96 1.58
CA PRO A 77 -13.46 17.52 1.76
C PRO A 77 -14.30 17.15 2.98
N ASP A 78 -15.41 16.45 2.77
CA ASP A 78 -16.27 15.96 3.83
C ASP A 78 -15.73 14.64 4.40
N LYS A 79 -15.29 14.67 5.65
CA LYS A 79 -14.76 13.50 6.37
C LYS A 79 -15.82 12.74 7.16
N SER A 80 -17.11 13.08 7.05
CA SER A 80 -18.22 12.47 7.82
C SER A 80 -18.33 10.95 7.65
N SER A 81 -17.83 10.41 6.53
CA SER A 81 -17.79 8.97 6.27
C SER A 81 -16.76 8.23 7.14
N PHE A 82 -15.76 8.94 7.68
CA PHE A 82 -14.76 8.39 8.60
C PHE A 82 -15.23 8.54 10.04
N LYS A 83 -15.99 7.54 10.52
CA LYS A 83 -16.59 7.56 11.86
C LYS A 83 -15.59 7.36 13.02
N TYR A 84 -14.41 6.84 12.72
CA TYR A 84 -13.39 6.39 13.68
C TYR A 84 -12.02 7.01 13.34
N GLY A 85 -11.59 8.01 14.12
CA GLY A 85 -10.28 8.66 13.92
C GLY A 85 -10.12 9.39 12.59
N ALA A 86 -10.76 10.55 12.43
CA ALA A 86 -10.80 11.30 11.16
C ALA A 86 -9.83 12.50 11.09
N ASN A 87 -8.95 12.68 12.09
CA ASN A 87 -8.11 13.89 12.15
C ASN A 87 -6.88 13.80 11.26
N SER A 88 -6.46 12.58 10.90
CA SER A 88 -5.31 12.35 10.02
C SER A 88 -5.51 11.09 9.16
N SER A 89 -4.72 10.98 8.09
CA SER A 89 -4.65 9.74 7.31
C SER A 89 -4.28 8.55 8.19
N ASP A 90 -3.33 8.74 9.10
CA ASP A 90 -2.77 7.64 9.91
C ASP A 90 -3.79 7.13 10.94
N GLU A 91 -4.59 8.03 11.53
CA GLU A 91 -5.73 7.64 12.37
C GLU A 91 -6.73 6.81 11.57
N ILE A 92 -7.14 7.27 10.38
CA ILE A 92 -8.07 6.53 9.53
C ILE A 92 -7.50 5.16 9.14
N MET A 93 -6.20 5.11 8.79
CA MET A 93 -5.54 3.87 8.40
C MET A 93 -5.39 2.87 9.56
N SER A 94 -5.38 3.34 10.81
CA SER A 94 -5.33 2.45 11.99
C SER A 94 -6.58 1.58 12.16
N HIS A 95 -7.67 1.99 11.51
CA HIS A 95 -8.96 1.31 11.48
C HIS A 95 -9.15 0.42 10.23
N MET A 96 -8.10 0.18 9.45
CA MET A 96 -8.18 -0.60 8.22
C MET A 96 -7.86 -2.08 8.46
N LYS A 97 -8.74 -2.94 7.95
CA LYS A 97 -8.59 -4.39 7.96
C LYS A 97 -8.61 -4.91 6.53
N ALA A 98 -7.56 -5.61 6.12
CA ALA A 98 -7.49 -6.24 4.80
C ALA A 98 -7.92 -7.71 4.88
N VAL A 99 -8.81 -8.12 3.99
CA VAL A 99 -9.20 -9.50 3.76
C VAL A 99 -8.74 -9.89 2.36
N PRO A 100 -7.72 -10.75 2.23
CA PRO A 100 -7.30 -11.28 0.94
C PRO A 100 -8.44 -12.09 0.30
N ASN A 101 -8.77 -11.78 -0.95
CA ASN A 101 -9.69 -12.58 -1.76
C ASN A 101 -8.91 -13.68 -2.49
N ASP A 102 -7.69 -13.36 -2.96
CA ASP A 102 -6.70 -14.30 -3.49
C ASP A 102 -5.28 -13.67 -3.43
N ALA A 103 -4.31 -14.21 -4.18
CA ALA A 103 -2.93 -13.72 -4.20
C ALA A 103 -2.76 -12.28 -4.72
N ASN A 104 -3.63 -11.85 -5.64
CA ASN A 104 -3.55 -10.56 -6.30
C ASN A 104 -4.73 -9.64 -5.96
N PHE A 105 -5.74 -10.11 -5.23
CA PHE A 105 -6.91 -9.31 -4.88
C PHE A 105 -7.15 -9.29 -3.38
N ALA A 106 -7.49 -8.11 -2.87
CA ALA A 106 -7.92 -7.94 -1.48
C ALA A 106 -9.06 -6.93 -1.38
N THR A 107 -9.90 -7.11 -0.35
CA THR A 107 -10.88 -6.11 0.07
C THR A 107 -10.42 -5.52 1.39
N VAL A 108 -10.34 -4.19 1.44
CA VAL A 108 -9.95 -3.44 2.62
C VAL A 108 -11.18 -2.77 3.20
N TYR A 109 -11.44 -3.05 4.46
CA TYR A 109 -12.57 -2.54 5.22
C TYR A 109 -12.09 -1.52 6.24
N TYR A 110 -12.85 -0.44 6.40
CA TYR A 110 -12.66 0.51 7.47
C TYR A 110 -13.64 0.18 8.60
N VAL A 111 -13.11 -0.16 9.77
CA VAL A 111 -13.86 -0.75 10.89
C VAL A 111 -13.56 -0.03 12.21
N GLU A 112 -14.43 -0.16 13.20
CA GLU A 112 -14.23 0.48 14.51
C GLU A 112 -13.00 -0.08 15.25
N ASP A 113 -12.88 -1.41 15.27
CA ASP A 113 -11.79 -2.14 15.92
C ASP A 113 -11.37 -3.30 15.00
N VAL A 114 -10.10 -3.32 14.59
CA VAL A 114 -9.57 -4.28 13.61
C VAL A 114 -9.63 -5.74 14.08
N ASP A 115 -9.63 -5.97 15.39
CA ASP A 115 -9.62 -7.30 15.99
C ASP A 115 -11.03 -7.82 16.28
N LYS A 116 -11.99 -6.91 16.55
CA LYS A 116 -13.34 -7.27 17.02
C LYS A 116 -14.44 -7.07 15.98
N SER A 117 -14.20 -6.25 14.97
CA SER A 117 -15.26 -5.86 14.04
C SER A 117 -15.49 -6.90 12.95
N ASP A 118 -16.77 -7.06 12.62
CA ASP A 118 -17.27 -7.78 11.46
C ASP A 118 -17.21 -6.87 10.23
N GLU A 119 -16.55 -7.32 9.17
CA GLU A 119 -16.37 -6.60 7.92
C GLU A 119 -17.71 -6.26 7.24
N SER A 120 -18.76 -7.05 7.46
CA SER A 120 -20.10 -6.80 6.89
C SER A 120 -20.76 -5.53 7.43
N LYS A 121 -20.27 -5.02 8.56
CA LYS A 121 -20.73 -3.77 9.20
C LYS A 121 -19.83 -2.58 8.90
N ALA A 122 -18.78 -2.77 8.10
CA ALA A 122 -17.84 -1.71 7.77
C ALA A 122 -18.55 -0.56 7.03
N PRO A 123 -18.46 0.69 7.51
CA PRO A 123 -19.03 1.83 6.82
C PRO A 123 -18.41 2.11 5.45
N LEU A 124 -17.16 1.72 5.23
CA LEU A 124 -16.46 1.89 3.96
C LEU A 124 -15.67 0.63 3.61
N GLN A 125 -15.58 0.36 2.31
CA GLN A 125 -14.76 -0.71 1.76
C GLN A 125 -14.11 -0.27 0.44
N TRP A 126 -12.93 -0.82 0.16
CA TRP A 126 -12.22 -0.67 -1.11
C TRP A 126 -11.76 -2.03 -1.60
N LYS A 127 -11.82 -2.23 -2.91
CA LYS A 127 -11.19 -3.38 -3.57
C LYS A 127 -9.86 -2.93 -4.14
N VAL A 128 -8.84 -3.76 -3.97
CA VAL A 128 -7.51 -3.51 -4.53
C VAL A 128 -6.99 -4.72 -5.28
N GLU A 129 -6.21 -4.45 -6.31
CA GLU A 129 -5.60 -5.42 -7.20
C GLU A 129 -4.08 -5.18 -7.27
N ASN A 130 -3.30 -6.25 -7.15
CA ASN A 130 -1.87 -6.24 -7.36
C ASN A 130 -1.57 -6.51 -8.84
N ARG A 131 -0.93 -5.54 -9.51
CA ARG A 131 -0.40 -5.68 -10.87
C ARG A 131 1.10 -5.47 -10.83
N ASP A 132 1.85 -6.51 -11.19
CA ASP A 132 3.33 -6.48 -11.27
C ASP A 132 4.00 -5.98 -9.97
N GLY A 133 3.46 -6.38 -8.81
CA GLY A 133 3.98 -5.99 -7.49
C GLY A 133 3.45 -4.65 -6.98
N LYS A 134 2.60 -3.94 -7.73
CA LYS A 134 1.99 -2.68 -7.34
C LYS A 134 0.50 -2.86 -7.04
N TRP A 135 0.08 -2.48 -5.83
CA TRP A 135 -1.34 -2.44 -5.45
C TRP A 135 -2.03 -1.18 -6.00
N LEU A 136 -3.21 -1.37 -6.61
CA LEU A 136 -4.05 -0.33 -7.19
C LEU A 136 -5.49 -0.47 -6.71
N LEU A 137 -6.23 0.64 -6.64
CA LEU A 137 -7.67 0.67 -6.42
C LEU A 137 -8.39 0.08 -7.63
N LYS A 138 -9.17 -0.97 -7.39
CA LYS A 138 -9.98 -1.60 -8.42
C LYS A 138 -11.22 -0.74 -8.69
N ASN A 139 -11.39 -0.35 -9.95
CA ASN A 139 -12.51 0.45 -10.44
C ASN A 139 -12.89 -0.03 -11.84
N ASP A 140 -13.76 -1.03 -11.87
CA ASP A 140 -14.32 -1.67 -13.06
C ASP A 140 -15.84 -1.54 -13.11
#